data_AF-A0A0J7KIA6-F1
#
_entry.id   AF-A0A0J7KIA6-F1
#
_cell.length_a   1.000
_cell.length_b   1.000
_cell.length_c   1.000
_cell.angle_alpha   90.00
_cell.angle_beta   90.00
_cell.angle_gamma   90.00
#
_symmetry.space_group_name_H-M   'P 1'
#
loop_
_entity.id
_entity.type
_entity.pdbx_description
1 polymer ?
#
loop_
_entity_poly.entity_id
_entity_poly.type
_entity_poly.pdbx_seq_one_letter_code
_entity_poly.pdbx_strand_id
1 'polypeptide(L)'
;MDAILLNFQAVSLIVRMMAEDWVELRVNTERDVMIGRARAARLVLICGYALMTFAFTVLIVLPSFGLHYRHLTNLTDHGRLLPFQAYYFYDTDKSPQFELTLVIQAATMFLGAITYTSVDAFLALAIFHVSGQLENFRHRLVGLASRKDFDSALRDNVQTHIRLIRCFYEFQLL
;
A
#
# COMPACT_ATOMS: atom_id res chain seq x y z
N MET A 1 -4.35 23.80 0.45
CA MET A 1 -3.19 23.64 1.35
C MET A 1 -3.60 22.92 2.64
N ASP A 2 -4.78 23.24 3.18
CA ASP A 2 -5.28 22.67 4.44
C ASP A 2 -5.57 21.15 4.38
N ALA A 3 -6.16 20.66 3.28
CA ALA A 3 -6.44 19.21 3.12
C ALA A 3 -5.17 18.35 3.07
N ILE A 4 -4.11 18.84 2.42
CA ILE A 4 -2.81 18.12 2.34
C ILE A 4 -2.16 18.07 3.73
N LEU A 5 -2.26 19.16 4.49
CA LEU A 5 -1.71 19.24 5.84
C LEU A 5 -2.47 18.32 6.82
N LEU A 6 -3.80 18.25 6.71
CA LEU A 6 -4.67 17.33 7.44
C LEU A 6 -4.30 15.87 7.17
N ASN A 7 -4.12 15.48 5.91
CA ASN A 7 -3.75 14.11 5.54
C ASN A 7 -2.36 13.73 6.08
N PHE A 8 -1.38 14.64 6.02
CA PHE A 8 -0.06 14.40 6.60
C PHE A 8 -0.13 14.20 8.12
N GLN A 9 -0.94 14.99 8.82
CA GLN A 9 -1.16 14.84 10.26
C GLN A 9 -1.81 13.49 10.60
N ALA A 10 -2.82 13.06 9.84
CA ALA A 10 -3.49 11.78 10.05
C ALA A 10 -2.54 10.59 9.86
N VAL A 11 -1.74 10.57 8.80
CA VAL A 11 -0.73 9.53 8.57
C VAL A 11 0.30 9.50 9.70
N SER A 12 0.80 10.66 10.12
CA SER A 12 1.76 10.79 11.23
C SER A 12 1.18 10.25 12.54
N LEU A 13 -0.09 10.55 12.83
CA LEU A 13 -0.81 10.04 14.00
C LEU A 13 -0.88 8.52 13.98
N ILE A 14 -1.25 7.91 12.85
CA ILE A 14 -1.35 6.46 12.70
C ILE A 14 0.00 5.79 12.92
N VAL A 15 1.05 6.29 12.27
CA VAL A 15 2.42 5.76 12.44
C VAL A 15 2.87 5.86 13.90
N ARG A 16 2.58 6.97 14.57
CA ARG A 16 2.91 7.14 15.99
C ARG A 16 2.16 6.14 16.87
N MET A 17 0.85 5.95 16.66
CA MET A 17 0.06 4.95 17.40
C MET A 17 0.61 3.54 17.18
N MET A 18 0.95 3.17 15.94
CA MET A 18 1.55 1.87 15.64
C MET A 18 2.91 1.69 16.36
N ALA A 19 3.71 2.75 16.44
CA ALA A 19 5.00 2.72 17.16
C ALA A 19 4.81 2.59 18.67
N GLU A 20 3.86 3.32 19.25
CA GLU A 20 3.49 3.24 20.67
C GLU A 20 3.02 1.82 21.03
N ASP A 21 2.14 1.23 20.22
CA ASP A 21 1.67 -0.15 20.39
C ASP A 21 2.83 -1.15 20.42
N TRP A 22 3.83 -0.96 19.54
CA TRP A 22 5.03 -1.81 19.49
C TRP A 22 5.90 -1.72 20.74
N VAL A 23 5.94 -0.55 21.39
CA VAL A 23 6.66 -0.34 22.65
C VAL A 23 5.87 -0.89 23.84
N GLU A 24 4.54 -0.77 23.84
CA GLU A 24 3.66 -1.22 24.92
C GLU A 24 3.45 -2.74 24.95
N LEU A 25 3.73 -3.45 23.84
CA LEU A 25 3.65 -4.90 23.73
C LEU A 25 4.61 -5.64 24.69
N ARG A 26 4.09 -5.97 25.88
CA ARG A 26 4.80 -6.67 26.98
C ARG A 26 4.64 -8.18 26.96
N VAL A 27 3.57 -8.71 26.35
CA VAL A 27 3.27 -10.15 26.37
C VAL A 27 3.84 -10.83 25.12
N ASN A 28 4.61 -11.91 25.30
CA ASN A 28 5.23 -12.64 24.18
C ASN A 28 4.19 -13.16 23.17
N THR A 29 3.04 -13.65 23.63
CA THR A 29 1.96 -14.12 22.75
C THR A 29 1.35 -13.01 21.91
N GLU A 30 1.19 -11.80 22.46
CA GLU A 30 0.68 -10.64 21.71
C GLU A 30 1.69 -10.17 20.66
N ARG A 31 2.98 -10.22 21.00
CA ARG A 31 4.09 -9.94 20.06
C ARG A 31 4.12 -10.94 18.92
N ASP A 32 3.93 -12.24 19.19
CA ASP A 32 3.93 -13.28 18.16
C ASP A 32 2.78 -13.10 17.15
N VAL A 33 1.59 -12.73 17.63
CA VAL A 33 0.45 -12.36 16.76
C VAL A 33 0.81 -11.19 15.85
N MET A 34 1.36 -10.12 16.42
CA MET A 34 1.73 -8.92 15.66
C MET A 34 2.83 -9.21 14.63
N ILE A 35 3.84 -10.01 14.98
CA ILE A 35 4.89 -10.46 14.04
C ILE A 35 4.26 -11.30 12.91
N GLY A 36 3.35 -12.21 13.23
CA GLY A 36 2.64 -13.02 12.26
C GLY A 36 1.87 -12.17 11.25
N ARG A 37 1.11 -11.18 11.73
CA ARG A 37 0.37 -10.24 10.88
C ARG A 37 1.31 -9.36 10.04
N ALA A 38 2.42 -8.88 10.61
CA ALA A 38 3.43 -8.12 9.88
C ALA A 38 4.13 -8.94 8.79
N ARG A 39 4.35 -10.25 9.01
CA ARG A 39 4.88 -11.17 7.97
C ARG A 39 3.87 -11.39 6.86
N ALA A 40 2.59 -11.58 7.18
CA ALA A 40 1.53 -11.68 6.19
C ALA A 40 1.42 -10.41 5.34
N ALA A 41 1.45 -9.22 5.97
CA ALA A 41 1.50 -7.94 5.27
C ALA A 41 2.70 -7.87 4.33
N ARG A 42 3.91 -8.21 4.81
CA ARG A 42 5.12 -8.25 3.97
C ARG A 42 4.99 -9.19 2.78
N LEU A 43 4.40 -10.37 2.97
CA LEU A 43 4.19 -11.32 1.88
C LEU A 43 3.26 -10.74 0.80
N VAL A 44 2.15 -10.11 1.21
CA VAL A 44 1.23 -9.43 0.30
C VAL A 44 1.97 -8.34 -0.49
N LEU A 45 2.81 -7.55 0.16
CA LEU A 45 3.60 -6.51 -0.51
C LEU A 45 4.63 -7.08 -1.48
N ILE A 46 5.36 -8.13 -1.10
CA ILE A 46 6.33 -8.78 -2.01
C ILE A 46 5.61 -9.32 -3.25
N CYS A 47 4.45 -9.96 -3.09
CA CYS A 47 3.65 -10.43 -4.21
C CYS A 47 3.19 -9.26 -5.09
N GLY A 48 2.72 -8.16 -4.50
CA GLY A 48 2.32 -6.95 -5.23
C GLY A 48 3.47 -6.34 -6.03
N TYR A 49 4.66 -6.21 -5.43
CA TYR A 49 5.85 -5.72 -6.11
C TYR A 49 6.27 -6.63 -7.25
N ALA A 50 6.26 -7.96 -7.06
CA ALA A 50 6.60 -8.92 -8.10
C ALA A 50 5.65 -8.81 -9.31
N LEU A 51 4.34 -8.69 -9.08
CA LEU A 51 3.35 -8.49 -10.14
C LEU A 51 3.54 -7.15 -10.86
N MET A 52 3.84 -6.08 -10.12
CA MET A 52 4.09 -4.75 -10.70
C MET A 52 5.35 -4.75 -11.58
N THR A 53 6.45 -5.36 -11.11
CA THR A 53 7.68 -5.52 -11.90
C THR A 53 7.45 -6.36 -13.15
N PHE A 54 6.66 -7.44 -13.05
CA PHE A 54 6.28 -8.24 -14.20
C PHE A 54 5.49 -7.40 -15.22
N ALA A 55 4.48 -6.65 -14.78
CA ALA A 55 3.70 -5.76 -15.64
C ALA A 55 4.57 -4.69 -16.31
N PHE A 56 5.47 -4.04 -15.57
CA PHE A 56 6.40 -3.06 -16.13
C PHE A 56 7.31 -3.66 -17.19
N THR A 57 7.80 -4.89 -16.95
CA THR A 57 8.64 -5.62 -17.92
C THR A 57 7.86 -5.91 -19.21
N VAL A 58 6.63 -6.39 -19.08
CA VAL A 58 5.77 -6.72 -20.24
C VAL A 58 5.37 -5.47 -21.03
N LEU A 59 5.08 -4.36 -20.34
CA LEU A 59 4.56 -3.14 -20.98
C LEU A 59 5.65 -2.21 -21.52
N ILE A 60 6.85 -2.20 -20.94
CA ILE A 60 7.90 -1.25 -21.30
C ILE A 60 9.13 -1.95 -21.86
N VAL A 61 9.64 -2.96 -21.16
CA VAL A 61 10.89 -3.62 -21.55
C VAL A 61 10.70 -4.43 -22.83
N LEU A 62 9.67 -5.27 -22.91
CA LEU A 62 9.44 -6.11 -24.12
C LEU A 62 9.20 -5.28 -25.40
N PRO A 63 8.34 -4.25 -25.41
CA PRO A 63 8.15 -3.41 -26.61
C PRO A 63 9.41 -2.64 -27.01
N SER A 64 10.29 -2.30 -26.06
CA SER A 64 11.58 -1.64 -26.35
C SER A 64 12.52 -2.54 -27.17
N PHE A 65 12.37 -3.86 -27.09
CA PHE A 65 13.11 -4.84 -27.91
C PHE A 65 12.36 -5.28 -29.18
N GLY A 66 11.23 -4.64 -29.51
CA GLY A 66 10.40 -5.00 -30.67
C GLY A 66 9.52 -6.24 -30.44
N LEU A 67 9.42 -6.73 -29.20
CA LEU A 67 8.52 -7.81 -28.81
C LEU A 67 7.19 -7.21 -28.34
N HIS A 68 6.37 -6.78 -29.30
CA HIS A 68 5.06 -6.21 -29.02
C HIS A 68 4.04 -7.33 -28.73
N TYR A 69 3.46 -7.32 -27.52
CA TYR A 69 2.37 -8.25 -27.15
C TYR A 69 0.99 -7.77 -27.64
N ARG A 70 0.89 -6.54 -28.18
CA ARG A 70 -0.39 -5.96 -28.61
C ARG A 70 -0.77 -6.44 -30.01
N HIS A 71 -1.94 -7.07 -30.13
CA HIS A 71 -2.53 -7.42 -31.42
C HIS A 71 -2.76 -6.13 -32.24
N LEU A 72 -2.16 -6.04 -33.43
CA LEU A 72 -2.46 -5.01 -34.43
C LEU A 72 -3.95 -5.13 -34.82
N THR A 73 -4.82 -4.35 -34.18
CA THR A 73 -6.24 -4.30 -34.53
C THR A 73 -6.52 -3.28 -35.63
N ASN A 74 -5.55 -2.44 -36.01
CA ASN A 74 -5.72 -1.42 -37.03
C ASN A 74 -4.52 -1.39 -37.99
N LEU A 75 -4.80 -1.62 -39.28
CA LEU A 75 -3.81 -1.63 -40.38
C LEU A 75 -3.25 -0.24 -40.73
N THR A 76 -3.76 0.82 -40.08
CA THR A 76 -3.34 2.21 -40.29
C THR A 76 -2.30 2.70 -39.28
N ASP A 77 -1.88 1.86 -38.33
CA ASP A 77 -0.92 2.26 -37.29
C ASP A 77 0.50 2.25 -37.85
N HIS A 78 1.15 3.41 -37.82
CA HIS A 78 2.53 3.59 -38.22
C HIS A 78 3.43 2.67 -37.37
N GLY A 79 4.47 2.09 -37.99
CA GLY A 79 5.20 0.92 -37.50
C GLY A 79 5.98 1.03 -36.17
N ARG A 80 5.71 2.03 -35.32
CA ARG A 80 6.31 2.22 -34.00
C ARG A 80 5.23 2.53 -32.95
N LEU A 81 4.69 1.48 -32.32
CA LEU A 81 3.71 1.66 -31.25
C LEU A 81 4.38 1.99 -29.91
N LEU A 82 4.00 3.13 -29.33
CA LEU A 82 4.30 3.48 -27.94
C LEU A 82 3.48 2.59 -26.97
N PRO A 83 4.03 2.25 -25.78
CA PRO A 83 3.33 1.48 -24.75
C PRO A 83 1.95 2.03 -24.35
N PHE A 84 1.86 3.36 -24.19
CA PHE A 84 0.61 4.06 -23.96
C PHE A 84 0.22 4.86 -25.20
N GLN A 85 -0.99 4.61 -25.69
CA GLN A 85 -1.57 5.37 -26.79
C GLN A 85 -2.13 6.68 -26.22
N ALA A 86 -1.42 7.76 -26.43
CA ALA A 86 -1.80 9.11 -26.00
C ALA A 86 -1.75 10.06 -27.19
N TYR A 87 -2.56 11.12 -27.15
CA TYR A 87 -2.55 12.15 -28.19
C TYR A 87 -1.39 13.11 -27.93
N TYR A 88 -0.42 13.13 -28.84
CA TYR A 88 0.73 14.03 -28.77
C TYR A 88 0.57 15.16 -29.79
N PHE A 89 0.90 16.38 -29.39
CA PHE A 89 0.87 17.56 -30.26
C PHE A 89 2.01 17.60 -31.30
N TYR A 90 2.86 16.57 -31.32
CA TYR A 90 4.02 16.42 -32.20
C TYR A 90 4.05 15.00 -32.78
N ASP A 91 4.73 14.85 -33.92
CA ASP A 91 4.94 13.56 -34.58
C ASP A 91 5.88 12.68 -33.74
N THR A 92 5.33 11.62 -33.15
CA THR A 92 6.05 10.69 -32.28
C THR A 92 6.70 9.54 -33.04
N ASP A 93 6.40 9.36 -34.32
CA ASP A 93 6.95 8.25 -35.12
C ASP A 93 8.39 8.52 -35.58
N LYS A 94 8.79 9.79 -35.61
CA LYS A 94 10.13 10.22 -36.01
C LYS A 94 11.16 9.97 -34.90
N SER A 95 12.35 9.53 -35.30
CA SER A 95 13.52 9.53 -34.42
C SER A 95 14.08 10.97 -34.40
N PRO A 96 14.44 11.53 -33.21
CA PRO A 96 14.54 10.89 -31.89
C PRO A 96 13.30 11.04 -30.99
N GLN A 97 12.21 11.64 -31.48
CA GLN A 97 11.01 11.96 -30.68
C GLN A 97 10.40 10.70 -30.04
N PHE A 98 10.31 9.61 -30.80
CA PHE A 98 9.81 8.31 -30.31
C PHE A 98 10.52 7.85 -29.03
N GLU A 99 11.85 7.85 -29.06
CA GLU A 99 12.70 7.35 -27.98
C GLU A 99 12.56 8.23 -26.73
N LEU A 100 12.49 9.54 -26.93
CA LEU A 100 12.24 10.49 -25.84
C LEU A 100 10.86 10.27 -25.20
N THR A 101 9.81 10.11 -26.00
CA THR A 101 8.45 9.86 -25.51
C THR A 101 8.37 8.54 -24.75
N LEU A 102 9.05 7.49 -25.23
CA LEU A 102 9.14 6.20 -24.55
C LEU A 102 9.80 6.32 -23.17
N VAL A 103 10.92 7.04 -23.08
CA VAL A 103 11.62 7.30 -21.80
C VAL A 103 10.73 8.08 -20.84
N ILE A 104 10.02 9.10 -21.32
CA ILE A 104 9.10 9.89 -20.50
C ILE A 104 7.94 9.02 -20.00
N GLN A 105 7.34 8.18 -20.86
CA GLN A 105 6.28 7.24 -20.45
C GLN A 105 6.79 6.25 -19.40
N ALA A 106 7.96 5.67 -19.61
CA ALA A 106 8.57 4.74 -18.67
C ALA A 106 8.84 5.39 -17.30
N ALA A 107 9.40 6.61 -17.29
CA ALA A 107 9.64 7.37 -16.07
C ALA A 107 8.33 7.73 -15.34
N THR A 108 7.31 8.16 -16.10
CA THR A 108 5.99 8.50 -15.56
C THR A 108 5.33 7.29 -14.92
N MET A 109 5.34 6.14 -15.62
CA MET A 109 4.81 4.88 -15.08
C MET A 109 5.57 4.43 -13.83
N PHE A 110 6.90 4.53 -13.85
CA PHE A 110 7.71 4.13 -12.71
C PHE A 110 7.41 4.99 -11.47
N LEU A 111 7.32 6.31 -11.64
CA LEU A 111 6.96 7.22 -10.56
C LEU A 111 5.53 6.98 -10.05
N GLY A 112 4.59 6.76 -10.97
CA GLY A 112 3.22 6.39 -10.64
C GLY A 112 3.15 5.09 -9.85
N ALA A 113 3.89 4.07 -10.29
CA ALA A 113 3.97 2.78 -9.60
C ALA A 113 4.56 2.92 -8.19
N ILE A 114 5.63 3.69 -8.00
CA ILE A 114 6.18 3.98 -6.65
C ILE A 114 5.12 4.63 -5.78
N THR A 115 4.41 5.63 -6.31
CA THR A 115 3.41 6.38 -5.54
C THR A 115 2.26 5.45 -5.12
N TYR A 116 1.66 4.72 -6.05
CA TYR A 116 0.59 3.77 -5.77
C TYR A 116 1.02 2.67 -4.80
N THR A 117 2.14 2.01 -5.05
CA THR A 117 2.63 0.93 -4.19
C THR A 117 2.98 1.40 -2.79
N SER A 118 3.44 2.64 -2.62
CA SER A 118 3.70 3.21 -1.29
C SER A 118 2.42 3.40 -0.47
N VAL A 119 1.33 3.83 -1.11
CA VAL A 119 0.01 3.96 -0.47
C VAL A 119 -0.55 2.58 -0.12
N ASP A 120 -0.52 1.63 -1.05
CA ASP A 120 -0.97 0.26 -0.82
C ASP A 120 -0.16 -0.42 0.30
N ALA A 121 1.15 -0.16 0.35
CA ALA A 121 2.02 -0.67 1.41
C ALA A 121 1.63 -0.15 2.78
N PHE A 122 1.39 1.16 2.90
CA PHE A 122 0.93 1.75 4.14
C PHE A 122 -0.45 1.20 4.56
N LEU A 123 -1.41 1.14 3.63
CA LEU A 123 -2.75 0.61 3.86
C LEU A 123 -2.69 -0.84 4.35
N ALA A 124 -1.94 -1.71 3.67
CA ALA A 124 -1.79 -3.11 4.07
C ALA A 124 -1.20 -3.23 5.47
N LEU A 125 -0.11 -2.50 5.76
CA LEU A 125 0.51 -2.50 7.10
C LEU A 125 -0.48 -2.05 8.19
N ALA A 126 -1.23 -0.97 7.94
CA ALA A 126 -2.22 -0.46 8.89
C ALA A 126 -3.36 -1.48 9.13
N ILE A 127 -3.93 -2.06 8.08
CA ILE A 127 -5.00 -3.07 8.18
C ILE A 127 -4.53 -4.28 9.00
N PHE A 128 -3.34 -4.82 8.67
CA PHE A 128 -2.81 -5.99 9.36
C PHE A 128 -2.43 -5.68 10.82
N HIS A 129 -1.93 -4.48 11.11
CA HIS A 129 -1.65 -4.02 12.47
C HIS A 129 -2.91 -3.94 13.31
N VAL A 130 -3.96 -3.27 12.80
CA VAL A 130 -5.25 -3.17 13.50
C VAL A 130 -5.89 -4.53 13.69
N SER A 131 -5.81 -5.41 12.68
CA SER A 131 -6.29 -6.80 12.79
C SER A 131 -5.56 -7.58 13.88
N GLY A 132 -4.24 -7.39 14.02
CA GLY A 132 -3.45 -7.99 15.10
C GLY A 132 -3.82 -7.44 16.47
N GLN A 133 -4.04 -6.13 16.58
CA GLN A 133 -4.50 -5.50 17.82
C GLN A 133 -5.89 -6.01 18.24
N LEU A 134 -6.82 -6.20 17.30
CA LEU A 134 -8.14 -6.77 17.56
C LEU A 134 -8.06 -8.25 18.01
N GLU A 135 -7.12 -9.02 17.46
CA GLU A 135 -6.89 -10.40 17.89
C GLU A 135 -6.29 -10.47 19.30
N ASN A 136 -5.33 -9.61 19.62
CA ASN A 136 -4.78 -9.48 20.97
C ASN A 136 -5.86 -9.05 21.97
N PHE A 137 -6.68 -8.08 21.59
CA PHE A 137 -7.85 -7.65 22.36
C PHE A 137 -8.80 -8.82 22.64
N ARG A 138 -9.13 -9.63 21.63
CA ARG A 138 -9.95 -10.84 21.80
C ARG A 138 -9.32 -11.81 22.80
N HIS A 139 -8.01 -12.05 22.73
CA HIS A 139 -7.31 -12.94 23.66
C HIS A 139 -7.36 -12.41 25.11
N ARG A 140 -7.17 -11.10 25.30
CA ARG A 140 -7.31 -10.45 26.61
C ARG A 140 -8.74 -10.57 27.15
N LEU A 141 -9.74 -10.39 26.29
CA LEU A 141 -11.16 -10.48 26.66
C LEU A 141 -11.58 -11.89 27.07
N VAL A 142 -11.11 -12.93 26.36
CA VAL A 142 -11.37 -14.33 26.74
C VAL A 142 -10.69 -14.66 28.09
N GLY A 143 -9.47 -14.15 28.32
CA GLY A 143 -8.79 -14.30 29.61
C GLY A 143 -9.38 -13.47 30.76
N LEU A 144 -10.21 -12.46 30.44
CA LEU A 144 -10.83 -11.57 31.42
C LEU A 144 -11.84 -12.29 32.31
N ALA A 145 -12.61 -13.24 31.75
CA ALA A 145 -13.62 -14.01 32.48
C ALA A 145 -13.03 -14.85 33.64
N SER A 146 -11.71 -15.04 33.65
CA SER A 146 -10.97 -15.77 34.68
C SER A 146 -10.14 -14.87 35.61
N ARG A 147 -10.10 -13.55 35.41
CA ARG A 147 -9.24 -12.63 36.20
C ARG A 147 -10.00 -12.01 37.38
N LYS A 148 -9.28 -11.85 38.50
CA LYS A 148 -9.79 -11.15 39.71
C LYS A 148 -9.95 -9.63 39.51
N ASP A 149 -9.17 -9.02 38.61
CA ASP A 149 -9.19 -7.57 38.32
C ASP A 149 -9.98 -7.25 37.03
N PHE A 150 -11.21 -7.77 36.95
CA PHE A 150 -12.10 -7.65 35.79
C PHE A 150 -12.33 -6.19 35.37
N ASP A 151 -12.66 -5.31 36.33
CA ASP A 151 -13.00 -3.91 36.06
C ASP A 151 -11.83 -3.10 35.49
N SER A 152 -10.60 -3.37 35.95
CA SER A 152 -9.41 -2.71 35.42
C SER A 152 -9.14 -3.15 34.00
N ALA A 153 -9.21 -4.45 33.75
CA ALA A 153 -8.94 -5.01 32.44
C ALA A 153 -10.04 -4.62 31.43
N LEU A 154 -11.29 -4.47 31.87
CA LEU A 154 -12.40 -3.98 31.04
C LEU A 154 -12.18 -2.52 30.62
N ARG A 155 -11.77 -1.66 31.56
CA ARG A 155 -11.49 -0.24 31.28
C ARG A 155 -10.37 -0.07 30.24
N ASP A 156 -9.28 -0.80 30.39
CA ASP A 156 -8.16 -0.73 29.44
C ASP A 156 -8.59 -1.20 28.05
N ASN A 157 -9.41 -2.25 27.98
CA ASN A 157 -9.98 -2.75 26.74
C ASN A 157 -10.90 -1.71 26.08
N VAL A 158 -11.82 -1.10 26.83
CA VAL A 158 -12.70 -0.03 26.30
C VAL A 158 -11.87 1.15 25.78
N GLN A 159 -10.79 1.54 26.48
CA GLN A 159 -9.88 2.59 26.01
C GLN A 159 -9.15 2.21 24.72
N THR A 160 -8.60 1.00 24.61
CA THR A 160 -7.99 0.50 23.36
C THR A 160 -9.02 0.48 22.23
N HIS A 161 -10.25 0.04 22.48
CA HIS A 161 -11.30 -0.03 21.47
C HIS A 161 -11.72 1.35 20.97
N ILE A 162 -11.85 2.34 21.86
CA ILE A 162 -12.12 3.73 21.50
C ILE A 162 -10.95 4.34 20.69
N ARG A 163 -9.69 4.02 21.05
CA ARG A 163 -8.51 4.46 20.28
C ARG A 163 -8.50 3.85 18.87
N LEU A 164 -8.82 2.56 18.73
CA LEU A 164 -8.91 1.90 17.43
C LEU A 164 -10.04 2.47 16.56
N ILE A 165 -11.21 2.75 17.14
CA ILE A 165 -12.33 3.40 16.43
C ILE A 165 -11.92 4.80 15.95
N ARG A 166 -11.22 5.57 16.79
CA ARG A 166 -10.68 6.88 16.40
C ARG A 166 -9.67 6.76 15.27
N CYS A 167 -8.73 5.81 15.35
CA CYS A 167 -7.78 5.52 14.28
C CYS A 167 -8.49 5.17 12.96
N PHE A 168 -9.56 4.37 13.01
CA PHE A 168 -10.38 4.06 11.84
C PHE A 168 -11.10 5.28 11.27
N TYR A 169 -11.63 6.16 12.13
CA TYR A 169 -12.31 7.38 11.69
C TYR A 169 -11.35 8.35 10.99
N GLU A 170 -10.16 8.54 11.55
CA GLU A 170 -9.07 9.33 10.92
C GLU A 170 -8.57 8.66 9.63
N PHE A 171 -8.55 7.32 9.58
CA PHE A 171 -8.23 6.57 8.37
C PHE A 171 -9.26 6.77 7.26
N GLN A 172 -10.54 6.96 7.60
CA GLN A 172 -11.62 7.16 6.64
C GLN A 172 -11.80 8.62 6.20
N LEU A 173 -11.16 9.56 6.91
CA LEU A 173 -11.10 10.98 6.57
C LEU A 173 -9.90 11.34 5.66
N LEU A 174 -8.96 10.39 5.48
CA LEU A 174 -7.82 10.45 4.54
C LEU A 174 -8.25 10.31 3.08
#